data_AF-A0A3E0NLN0-F1
#
_entry.id   AF-A0A3E0NLN0-F1
#
_cell.length_a   1.000
_cell.length_b   1.000
_cell.length_c   1.000
_cell.angle_alpha   90.00
_cell.angle_beta   90.00
_cell.angle_gamma   90.00
#
_symmetry.space_group_name_H-M   'P 1'
#
loop_
_entity.id
_entity.type
_entity.pdbx_description
1 polymer ?
#
loop_
_entity_poly.entity_id
_entity_poly.type
_entity_poly.pdbx_seq_one_letter_code
_entity_poly.pdbx_strand_id
1 'polypeptide(L)'
;MAASSRQPGTETPRSQSATAPCPFDETRRPFPEEHLSGALDGVLTRIESSRVRQHVRECPRCRAVYEELALNRRAALTTVFPAPPDDQWDESPRGVVSRWTRNLGWLLFAFVALVVLASSVVAPEFLSRERVGLWLLRCTALATLAVLVSVGIDRWRSMRGDLYRGVRR
;
A
#
# COMPACT_ATOMS: atom_id res chain seq x y z
N MET A 1 7.81 -23.83 40.96
CA MET A 1 6.86 -22.92 41.60
C MET A 1 7.30 -21.49 41.32
N ALA A 2 6.70 -20.84 40.33
CA ALA A 2 6.72 -19.38 40.14
C ALA A 2 5.53 -19.05 39.23
N ALA A 3 4.46 -18.53 39.83
CA ALA A 3 3.22 -18.17 39.18
C ALA A 3 3.41 -16.86 38.41
N SER A 4 3.31 -16.91 37.08
CA SER A 4 3.29 -15.73 36.22
C SER A 4 1.84 -15.31 36.02
N SER A 5 1.43 -14.28 36.75
CA SER A 5 0.11 -13.65 36.68
C SER A 5 -0.07 -12.92 35.35
N ARG A 6 -0.98 -13.40 34.51
CA ARG A 6 -1.50 -12.65 33.35
C ARG A 6 -2.31 -11.45 33.83
N GLN A 7 -1.90 -10.25 33.46
CA GLN A 7 -2.77 -9.07 33.52
C GLN A 7 -3.85 -9.17 32.44
N PRO A 8 -5.14 -8.99 32.78
CA PRO A 8 -6.21 -8.87 31.79
C PRO A 8 -6.10 -7.53 31.05
N GLY A 9 -6.33 -7.59 29.74
CA GLY A 9 -6.27 -6.45 28.84
C GLY A 9 -7.14 -5.29 29.30
N THR A 10 -6.61 -4.09 29.15
CA THR A 10 -7.31 -2.83 29.25
C THR A 10 -8.34 -2.74 28.13
N GLU A 11 -9.54 -3.25 28.36
CA GLU A 11 -10.71 -2.89 27.58
C GLU A 11 -11.03 -1.42 27.88
N THR A 12 -10.71 -0.56 26.92
CA THR A 12 -11.14 0.84 26.93
C THR A 12 -12.66 0.87 27.05
N PRO A 13 -13.25 1.59 28.03
CA PRO A 13 -14.68 1.64 28.19
C PRO A 13 -15.27 2.43 27.02
N ARG A 14 -15.83 1.70 26.05
CA ARG A 14 -16.67 2.27 25.00
C ARG A 14 -17.92 2.83 25.68
N SER A 15 -17.87 4.13 25.99
CA SER A 15 -18.98 5.06 26.19
C SER A 15 -20.36 4.41 26.38
N GLN A 16 -20.64 3.91 27.59
CA GLN A 16 -21.98 3.47 28.00
C GLN A 16 -22.88 4.66 28.40
N SER A 17 -22.65 5.84 27.83
CA SER A 17 -23.33 7.08 28.20
C SER A 17 -24.50 7.40 27.27
N ALA A 18 -25.52 6.53 27.19
CA ALA A 18 -26.69 6.88 26.37
C ALA A 18 -28.00 6.08 26.56
N THR A 19 -28.44 5.82 27.80
CA THR A 19 -29.72 5.15 28.12
C THR A 19 -30.95 6.08 28.12
N ALA A 20 -30.99 7.10 27.27
CA ALA A 20 -32.20 7.91 27.04
C ALA A 20 -32.50 8.00 25.53
N PRO A 21 -33.66 7.51 25.05
CA PRO A 21 -34.00 7.57 23.62
C PRO A 21 -34.10 9.02 23.14
N CYS A 22 -33.54 9.32 21.97
CA CYS A 22 -33.71 10.62 21.34
C CYS A 22 -35.20 10.81 20.96
N PRO A 23 -35.81 11.97 21.28
CA PRO A 23 -37.25 12.16 21.09
C PRO A 23 -37.68 12.43 19.63
N PHE A 24 -36.75 12.64 18.68
CA PHE A 24 -37.05 13.14 17.32
C PHE A 24 -36.40 12.32 16.19
N ASP A 25 -36.67 11.02 16.13
CA ASP A 25 -36.56 10.28 14.87
C ASP A 25 -37.93 9.71 14.51
N GLU A 26 -38.42 10.03 13.31
CA GLU A 26 -39.63 9.47 12.67
C GLU A 26 -39.69 7.94 12.76
N THR A 27 -38.55 7.28 13.00
CA THR A 27 -38.43 5.82 13.11
C THR A 27 -38.03 5.28 14.50
N ARG A 28 -37.99 6.11 15.56
CA ARG A 28 -37.46 5.73 16.91
C ARG A 28 -36.05 5.10 16.85
N ARG A 29 -35.25 5.40 15.82
CA ARG A 29 -33.86 4.95 15.75
C ARG A 29 -32.94 6.06 16.29
N PRO A 30 -31.82 5.71 16.91
CA PRO A 30 -30.80 6.70 17.20
C PRO A 30 -30.27 7.26 15.86
N PHE A 31 -30.15 8.58 15.74
CA PHE A 31 -29.52 9.21 14.58
C PHE A 31 -28.12 8.62 14.40
N PRO A 32 -27.77 8.04 13.25
CA PRO A 32 -26.53 7.31 13.07
C PRO A 32 -25.32 8.21 13.29
N GLU A 33 -24.41 7.80 14.17
CA GLU A 33 -23.19 8.55 14.50
C GLU A 33 -22.33 8.83 13.26
N GLU A 34 -22.39 7.95 12.26
CA GLU A 34 -21.76 8.11 10.94
C GLU A 34 -22.17 9.40 10.22
N HIS A 35 -23.42 9.85 10.41
CA HIS A 35 -23.88 11.10 9.82
C HIS A 35 -23.44 12.33 10.64
N LEU A 36 -23.22 12.17 11.96
CA LEU A 36 -22.66 13.24 12.79
C LEU A 36 -21.18 13.49 12.44
N SER A 37 -20.37 12.42 12.34
CA SER A 37 -18.98 12.52 11.90
C SER A 37 -18.89 12.96 10.44
N GLY A 38 -19.72 12.41 9.56
CA GLY A 38 -19.75 12.80 8.15
C GLY A 38 -20.11 14.28 7.93
N ALA A 39 -20.94 14.86 8.80
CA ALA A 39 -21.24 16.29 8.79
C ALA A 39 -20.05 17.15 9.23
N LEU A 40 -19.21 16.67 10.16
CA LEU A 40 -17.98 17.35 10.57
C LEU A 40 -16.93 17.30 9.45
N ASP A 41 -16.77 16.15 8.81
CA ASP A 41 -15.77 15.95 7.75
C ASP A 41 -16.17 16.53 6.39
N GLY A 42 -17.44 16.94 6.24
CA GLY A 42 -17.94 17.58 5.01
C GLY A 42 -18.22 16.59 3.88
N VAL A 43 -18.34 15.29 4.18
CA VAL A 43 -18.57 14.23 3.19
C VAL A 43 -20.05 14.00 2.87
N LEU A 44 -20.96 14.54 3.68
CA LEU A 44 -22.40 14.42 3.46
C LEU A 44 -22.90 15.31 2.32
N THR A 45 -24.00 14.88 1.69
CA THR A 45 -24.71 15.73 0.74
C THR A 45 -25.29 16.97 1.42
N ARG A 46 -25.60 18.02 0.64
CA ARG A 46 -26.19 19.26 1.18
C ARG A 46 -27.48 19.00 1.95
N ILE A 47 -28.32 18.09 1.47
CA ILE A 47 -29.61 17.74 2.10
C ILE A 47 -29.38 17.06 3.44
N GLU A 48 -28.51 16.05 3.50
CA GLU A 48 -28.18 15.32 4.74
C GLU A 48 -27.53 16.25 5.76
N SER A 49 -26.58 17.08 5.35
CA SER A 49 -25.93 18.06 6.24
C SER A 49 -26.95 19.03 6.86
N SER A 50 -28.01 19.38 6.11
CA SER A 50 -29.07 20.25 6.62
C SER A 50 -29.93 19.54 7.67
N ARG A 51 -30.28 18.27 7.43
CA ARG A 51 -31.02 17.44 8.39
C ARG A 51 -30.24 17.25 9.68
N VAL A 52 -28.92 16.97 9.59
CA VAL A 52 -28.04 16.87 10.76
C VAL A 52 -28.03 18.17 11.56
N ARG A 53 -27.85 19.32 10.89
CA ARG A 53 -27.83 20.63 11.56
C ARG A 53 -29.13 20.95 12.27
N GLN A 54 -30.26 20.59 11.67
CA GLN A 54 -31.56 20.75 12.31
C GLN A 54 -31.69 19.83 13.54
N HIS A 55 -31.36 18.55 13.39
CA HIS A 55 -31.47 17.57 14.47
C HIS A 55 -30.58 17.92 15.67
N VAL A 56 -29.33 18.36 15.45
CA VAL A 56 -28.40 18.78 16.51
C VAL A 56 -28.91 20.02 17.28
N ARG A 57 -29.70 20.89 16.65
CA ARG A 57 -30.35 22.02 17.34
C ARG A 57 -31.49 21.56 18.23
N GLU A 58 -32.24 20.53 17.82
CA GLU A 58 -33.44 20.07 18.52
C GLU A 58 -33.13 19.00 19.58
N CYS A 59 -32.09 18.18 19.40
CA CYS A 59 -31.76 17.05 20.27
C CYS A 59 -30.51 17.32 21.14
N PRO A 60 -30.65 17.48 22.47
CA PRO A 60 -29.51 17.72 23.38
C PRO A 60 -28.49 16.59 23.40
N ARG A 61 -28.94 15.33 23.27
CA ARG A 61 -28.04 14.16 23.25
C ARG A 61 -27.15 14.16 22.00
N CYS A 62 -27.74 14.34 20.82
CA CYS A 62 -26.97 14.39 19.58
C CYS A 62 -26.06 15.63 19.52
N ARG A 63 -26.44 16.73 20.18
CA ARG A 63 -25.56 17.87 20.38
C ARG A 63 -24.32 17.53 21.21
N ALA A 64 -24.49 16.85 22.34
CA ALA A 64 -23.36 16.44 23.18
C ALA A 64 -22.38 15.53 22.41
N VAL A 65 -22.89 14.54 21.67
CA VAL A 65 -22.06 13.65 20.83
C VAL A 65 -21.35 14.43 19.72
N TYR A 66 -22.04 15.36 19.06
CA TYR A 66 -21.46 16.19 18.01
C TYR A 66 -20.33 17.08 18.54
N GLU A 67 -20.49 17.65 19.73
CA GLU A 67 -19.46 18.45 20.41
C GLU A 67 -18.24 17.61 20.80
N GLU A 68 -18.44 16.39 21.32
CA GLU A 68 -17.36 15.45 21.63
C GLU A 68 -16.55 15.07 20.39
N LEU A 69 -17.22 14.72 19.29
CA LEU A 69 -16.56 14.43 18.01
C LEU A 69 -15.80 15.65 17.48
N ALA A 70 -16.36 16.86 17.62
CA ALA A 70 -15.69 18.09 17.20
C ALA A 70 -14.43 18.37 18.03
N LEU A 71 -14.43 18.07 19.32
CA LEU A 71 -13.25 18.18 20.19
C LEU A 71 -12.16 17.19 19.78
N ASN A 72 -12.52 15.92 19.56
CA ASN A 72 -11.59 14.88 19.11
C ASN A 72 -10.95 15.23 17.76
N ARG A 73 -11.74 15.76 16.82
CA ARG A 73 -11.24 16.23 15.53
C ARG A 73 -10.22 17.37 15.69
N ARG A 74 -10.51 18.36 16.55
CA ARG A 74 -9.56 19.45 16.82
C ARG A 74 -8.27 18.94 17.45
N ALA A 75 -8.36 17.99 18.39
CA ALA A 75 -7.19 17.36 18.97
C ALA A 75 -6.35 16.65 17.90
N ALA A 76 -6.98 15.88 17.02
CA ALA A 76 -6.29 15.19 15.92
C ALA A 76 -5.70 16.14 14.86
N LEU A 77 -6.30 17.31 14.64
CA LEU A 77 -5.77 18.31 13.70
C LEU A 77 -4.63 19.15 14.30
N THR A 78 -4.54 19.22 15.63
CA THR A 78 -3.49 19.99 16.33
C THR A 78 -2.28 19.14 16.70
N THR A 79 -2.36 17.81 16.57
CA THR A 79 -1.19 16.95 16.66
C THR A 79 -0.27 17.21 15.47
N VAL A 80 0.82 17.93 15.73
CA VAL A 80 1.91 18.09 14.77
C VAL A 80 2.65 16.76 14.71
N PHE A 81 2.47 16.04 13.61
CA PHE A 81 3.37 14.93 13.27
C PHE A 81 4.63 15.56 12.66
N PRO A 82 5.78 15.54 13.35
CA PRO A 82 7.02 15.92 12.70
C PRO A 82 7.20 14.99 11.51
N ALA A 83 7.32 15.56 10.31
CA ALA A 83 7.71 14.78 9.16
C ALA A 83 9.03 14.09 9.51
N PRO A 84 9.10 12.74 9.47
CA PRO A 84 10.36 12.06 9.69
C PRO A 84 11.35 12.57 8.64
N PRO A 85 12.63 12.73 8.99
CA PRO A 85 13.64 13.11 8.02
C PRO A 85 13.68 12.06 6.89
N ASP A 86 13.85 12.54 5.65
CA ASP A 86 13.77 11.73 4.41
C ASP A 86 14.77 10.56 4.38
N ASP A 87 15.76 10.56 5.27
CA ASP A 87 16.74 9.49 5.46
C ASP A 87 16.15 8.24 6.14
N GLN A 88 15.03 8.37 6.87
CA GLN A 88 14.33 7.24 7.48
C GLN A 88 13.36 6.54 6.52
N TRP A 89 12.98 7.20 5.42
CA TRP A 89 12.19 6.62 4.34
C TRP A 89 13.09 6.14 3.19
N ASP A 90 14.08 5.31 3.53
CA ASP A 90 14.94 4.65 2.54
C ASP A 90 14.27 3.42 1.89
N GLU A 91 12.98 3.54 1.56
CA GLU A 91 12.21 2.56 0.78
C GLU A 91 12.45 2.70 -0.73
N SER A 92 13.38 3.56 -1.14
CA SER A 92 13.99 3.38 -2.45
C SER A 92 14.82 2.09 -2.37
N PRO A 93 14.59 1.07 -3.20
CA PRO A 93 15.42 -0.13 -3.18
C PRO A 93 16.81 0.24 -3.70
N ARG A 94 17.66 0.81 -2.84
CA ARG A 94 19.07 1.14 -3.12
C ARG A 94 19.95 -0.10 -3.10
N GLY A 95 19.36 -1.29 -3.16
CA GLY A 95 20.12 -2.50 -3.43
C GLY A 95 20.83 -2.34 -4.75
N VAL A 96 22.15 -2.60 -4.75
CA VAL A 96 22.97 -2.70 -5.97
C VAL A 96 22.21 -3.51 -7.04
N VAL A 97 21.51 -4.56 -6.61
CA VAL A 97 20.59 -5.41 -7.38
C VAL A 97 19.56 -4.63 -8.21
N SER A 98 18.89 -3.60 -7.69
CA SER A 98 17.91 -2.78 -8.44
C SER A 98 18.56 -2.01 -9.60
N ARG A 99 19.79 -1.51 -9.39
CA ARG A 99 20.57 -0.85 -10.46
C ARG A 99 21.04 -1.87 -11.50
N TRP A 100 21.42 -3.07 -11.07
CA TRP A 100 21.81 -4.15 -11.99
C TRP A 100 20.62 -4.64 -12.81
N THR A 101 19.43 -4.84 -12.23
CA THR A 101 18.25 -5.31 -12.98
C THR A 101 17.78 -4.28 -14.00
N ARG A 102 17.87 -2.98 -13.70
CA ARG A 102 17.52 -1.92 -14.65
C ARG A 102 18.50 -1.82 -15.83
N ASN A 103 19.79 -2.13 -15.59
CA ASN A 103 20.81 -2.10 -16.63
C ASN A 103 20.96 -3.42 -17.40
N LEU A 104 20.49 -4.55 -16.84
CA LEU A 104 20.63 -5.86 -17.45
C LEU A 104 19.87 -5.97 -18.79
N GLY A 105 18.71 -5.31 -18.89
CA GLY A 105 17.95 -5.24 -20.14
C GLY A 105 18.74 -4.53 -21.25
N TRP A 106 19.39 -3.41 -20.92
CA TRP A 106 20.24 -2.67 -21.87
C TRP A 106 21.50 -3.44 -22.24
N LEU A 107 22.13 -4.14 -21.29
CA LEU A 107 23.30 -4.97 -21.55
C LEU A 107 22.96 -6.15 -22.47
N LEU A 108 21.82 -6.82 -22.24
CA LEU A 108 21.37 -7.92 -23.10
C LEU A 108 21.05 -7.41 -24.52
N PHE A 109 20.37 -6.28 -24.63
CA PHE A 109 20.07 -5.66 -25.91
C PHE A 109 21.35 -5.26 -26.67
N ALA A 110 22.29 -4.62 -25.98
CA ALA A 110 23.59 -4.25 -26.55
C ALA A 110 24.38 -5.48 -27.00
N PHE A 111 24.34 -6.58 -26.23
CA PHE A 111 25.00 -7.83 -26.59
C PHE A 111 24.39 -8.46 -27.85
N VAL A 112 23.06 -8.54 -27.94
CA VAL A 112 22.37 -9.05 -29.14
C VAL A 112 22.66 -8.18 -30.35
N ALA A 113 22.59 -6.85 -30.19
CA ALA A 113 22.90 -5.91 -31.25
C ALA A 113 24.35 -6.05 -31.76
N LEU A 114 25.31 -6.21 -30.84
CA LEU A 114 26.72 -6.42 -31.18
C LEU A 114 26.93 -7.73 -31.93
N VAL A 115 26.31 -8.82 -31.48
CA VAL A 115 26.43 -10.13 -32.14
C VAL A 115 25.82 -10.12 -33.54
N VAL A 116 24.68 -9.45 -33.74
CA VAL A 116 24.06 -9.26 -35.06
C VAL A 116 24.93 -8.38 -35.97
N LEU A 117 25.54 -7.32 -35.42
CA LEU A 117 26.43 -6.45 -36.18
C LEU A 117 27.75 -7.14 -36.55
N ALA A 118 28.31 -7.94 -35.66
CA ALA A 118 29.53 -8.68 -35.92
C ALA A 118 29.31 -9.79 -36.96
N SER A 119 28.17 -10.49 -36.90
CA SER A 119 27.85 -11.55 -37.86
C SER A 119 27.58 -11.02 -39.27
N SER A 120 27.00 -9.82 -39.39
CA SER A 120 26.76 -9.18 -40.69
C SER A 120 28.05 -8.76 -41.41
N VAL A 121 29.12 -8.45 -40.67
CA VAL A 121 30.43 -8.06 -41.24
C VAL A 121 31.29 -9.27 -41.58
N VAL A 122 31.36 -10.27 -40.70
CA VAL A 122 32.29 -11.41 -40.85
C VAL A 122 31.78 -12.46 -41.84
N ALA A 123 30.46 -12.62 -41.95
CA ALA A 123 29.87 -13.63 -42.82
C ALA A 123 28.56 -13.12 -43.44
N PRO A 124 28.62 -12.29 -44.50
CA PRO A 124 27.42 -11.73 -45.13
C PRO A 124 26.51 -12.83 -45.70
N GLU A 125 27.07 -13.96 -46.12
CA GLU A 125 26.33 -15.13 -46.58
C GLU A 125 25.61 -15.89 -45.46
N PHE A 126 25.95 -15.62 -44.19
CA PHE A 126 25.30 -16.21 -43.03
C PHE A 126 23.86 -15.69 -42.85
N LEU A 127 23.53 -14.52 -43.41
CA LEU A 127 22.17 -14.01 -43.52
C LEU A 127 21.35 -14.66 -44.67
N SER A 128 21.90 -15.68 -45.35
CA SER A 128 21.13 -16.47 -46.33
C SER A 128 19.95 -17.19 -45.66
N ARG A 129 18.79 -17.11 -46.31
CA ARG A 129 17.42 -17.36 -45.81
C ARG A 129 17.22 -18.68 -45.04
N GLU A 130 18.06 -19.69 -45.27
CA GLU A 130 17.94 -21.03 -44.67
C GLU A 130 18.60 -21.15 -43.28
N ARG A 131 19.64 -20.36 -42.97
CA ARG A 131 20.36 -20.47 -41.67
C ARG A 131 19.94 -19.44 -40.64
N VAL A 132 19.31 -18.36 -41.07
CA VAL A 132 18.84 -17.28 -40.19
C VAL A 132 17.78 -17.77 -39.20
N GLY A 133 16.88 -18.68 -39.63
CA GLY A 133 15.82 -19.21 -38.76
C GLY A 133 16.37 -19.98 -37.55
N LEU A 134 17.28 -20.94 -37.79
CA LEU A 134 17.89 -21.73 -36.72
C LEU A 134 18.77 -20.86 -35.81
N TRP A 135 19.47 -19.88 -36.38
CA TRP A 135 20.32 -18.97 -35.62
C TRP A 135 19.51 -18.02 -34.73
N LEU A 136 18.44 -17.41 -35.27
CA LEU A 136 17.50 -16.61 -34.49
C LEU A 136 16.87 -17.43 -33.36
N LEU A 137 16.42 -18.66 -33.64
CA LEU A 137 15.86 -19.56 -32.64
C LEU A 137 16.86 -19.84 -31.50
N ARG A 138 18.13 -20.09 -31.82
CA ARG A 138 19.17 -20.31 -30.81
C ARG A 138 19.45 -19.04 -30.00
N CYS A 139 19.52 -17.88 -30.65
CA CYS A 139 19.76 -16.61 -29.97
C CYS A 139 18.59 -16.23 -29.05
N THR A 140 17.35 -16.39 -29.50
CA THR A 140 16.15 -16.12 -28.69
C THR A 140 16.02 -17.12 -27.54
N ALA A 141 16.33 -18.40 -27.76
CA ALA A 141 16.35 -19.42 -26.70
C ALA A 141 17.41 -19.10 -25.64
N LEU A 142 18.63 -18.72 -26.04
CA LEU A 142 19.70 -18.31 -25.12
C LEU A 142 19.35 -17.04 -24.35
N ALA A 143 18.82 -16.01 -25.03
CA ALA A 143 18.38 -14.78 -24.37
C ALA A 143 17.26 -15.05 -23.35
N THR A 144 16.29 -15.89 -23.71
CA THR A 144 15.20 -16.29 -22.81
C THR A 144 15.74 -17.05 -21.61
N LEU A 145 16.67 -17.99 -21.82
CA LEU A 145 17.32 -18.73 -20.74
C LEU A 145 18.10 -17.81 -19.80
N ALA A 146 18.85 -16.84 -20.35
CA ALA A 146 19.60 -15.87 -19.56
C ALA A 146 18.69 -15.00 -18.67
N VAL A 147 17.54 -14.56 -19.20
CA VAL A 147 16.53 -13.82 -18.42
C VAL A 147 15.95 -14.71 -17.32
N LEU A 148 15.57 -15.95 -17.63
CA LEU A 148 15.04 -16.90 -16.64
C LEU A 148 16.04 -17.18 -15.52
N VAL A 149 17.32 -17.36 -15.85
CA VAL A 149 18.40 -17.54 -14.87
C VAL A 149 18.56 -16.29 -14.00
N SER A 150 18.53 -15.09 -14.58
CA SER A 150 18.61 -13.85 -13.81
C SER A 150 17.44 -13.71 -12.83
N VAL A 151 16.21 -13.96 -13.28
CA VAL A 151 15.01 -13.92 -12.42
C VAL A 151 15.08 -15.00 -11.34
N GLY A 152 15.57 -16.20 -11.67
CA GLY A 152 15.76 -17.28 -10.70
C GLY A 152 16.76 -16.93 -9.60
N ILE A 153 17.90 -16.32 -9.95
CA ILE A 153 18.91 -15.86 -8.99
C ILE A 153 18.35 -14.75 -8.10
N ASP A 154 17.65 -13.77 -8.68
CA ASP A 154 17.02 -12.68 -7.94
C ASP A 154 15.99 -13.20 -6.94
N ARG A 155 15.10 -14.08 -7.40
CA ARG A 155 14.10 -14.74 -6.57
C ARG A 155 14.72 -15.56 -5.44
N TRP A 156 15.80 -16.29 -5.74
CA TRP A 156 16.50 -17.07 -4.73
C TRP A 156 17.15 -16.21 -3.65
N ARG A 157 17.75 -15.07 -4.03
CA ARG A 157 18.31 -14.10 -3.08
C ARG A 157 17.21 -13.46 -2.23
N SER A 158 16.10 -13.07 -2.83
CA SER A 158 14.93 -12.55 -2.11
C SER A 158 14.41 -13.54 -1.06
N MET A 159 14.28 -14.82 -1.41
CA MET A 159 13.84 -15.86 -0.47
C MET A 159 14.83 -16.11 0.68
N ARG A 160 16.12 -15.82 0.49
CA ARG A 160 17.16 -15.93 1.53
C ARG A 160 17.27 -14.69 2.41
N GLY A 161 16.94 -13.52 1.88
CA GLY A 161 17.03 -12.23 2.58
C GLY A 161 15.79 -11.85 3.40
N ASP A 162 14.75 -12.69 3.40
CA ASP A 162 13.51 -12.37 4.10
C ASP A 162 13.68 -12.51 5.63
N LEU A 163 14.00 -11.38 6.26
CA LEU A 163 14.21 -11.23 7.70
C LEU A 163 12.91 -11.42 8.51
N TYR A 164 11.72 -11.42 7.86
CA TYR A 164 10.43 -11.56 8.54
C TYR A 164 10.01 -13.01 8.80
N ARG A 165 10.84 -13.99 8.43
CA ARG A 165 10.58 -15.42 8.66
C ARG A 165 10.50 -15.82 10.15
N GLY A 166 10.84 -14.90 11.06
CA GLY A 166 10.85 -15.12 12.52
C GLY A 166 9.60 -14.66 13.27
N VAL A 167 8.68 -13.91 12.66
CA VAL A 167 7.48 -13.42 13.36
C VAL A 167 6.36 -14.46 13.25
N ARG A 168 6.37 -15.46 14.14
CA ARG A 168 5.22 -16.35 14.37
C ARG A 168 4.15 -15.63 15.18
N ARG A 169 2.90 -15.79 14.73
CA ARG A 169 1.67 -15.44 15.46
C ARG A 169 1.53 -16.26 16.74
#